data_AF-A0A8J4TV13-F1
#
_entry.id   AF-A0A8J4TV13-F1
#
_cell.length_a   1.000
_cell.length_b   1.000
_cell.length_c   1.000
_cell.angle_alpha   90.00
_cell.angle_beta   90.00
_cell.angle_gamma   90.00
#
_symmetry.space_group_name_H-M   'P 1'
#
loop_
_entity.id
_entity.type
_entity.pdbx_description
1 polymer ?
#
loop_
_entity_poly.entity_id
_entity_poly.type
_entity_poly.pdbx_seq_one_letter_code
_entity_poly.pdbx_strand_id
1 'polypeptide(L)' 'TAALTQGLERIPGQLGYLLISEDGVLASSGELENDERTAGVIMQMVRTACRFRLHSAAEPFLKRMS' A
#
# COMPACT_ATOMS: atom_id res chain seq x y z
N THR A 1 -13.44 -6.29 6.09
CA THR A 1 -11.99 -6.47 5.86
C THR A 1 -11.67 -7.77 5.14
N ALA A 2 -12.22 -8.92 5.56
CA ALA A 2 -11.93 -10.23 4.94
C ALA A 2 -12.12 -10.29 3.40
N ALA A 3 -13.18 -9.68 2.85
CA ALA A 3 -13.40 -9.68 1.40
C ALA A 3 -12.32 -8.91 0.59
N LEU A 4 -11.68 -7.90 1.21
CA LEU A 4 -10.63 -7.12 0.55
C LEU A 4 -9.30 -7.88 0.50
N THR A 5 -8.98 -8.63 1.55
CA THR A 5 -7.71 -9.37 1.65
C THR A 5 -7.73 -10.67 0.83
N GLN A 6 -8.91 -11.27 0.59
CA GLN A 6 -9.04 -12.43 -0.30
C GLN A 6 -8.55 -12.16 -1.74
N GLY A 7 -8.66 -10.93 -2.22
CA GLY A 7 -8.13 -10.54 -3.53
C GLY A 7 -6.60 -10.54 -3.57
N LEU A 8 -5.98 -10.07 -2.49
CA LEU A 8 -4.53 -9.95 -2.35
C LEU A 8 -3.87 -11.33 -2.21
N GLU A 9 -4.46 -12.22 -1.42
CA GLU A 9 -3.98 -13.61 -1.23
C GLU A 9 -3.98 -14.43 -2.54
N ARG A 10 -4.82 -14.06 -3.50
CA ARG A 10 -4.95 -14.77 -4.78
C ARG A 10 -4.00 -14.29 -5.86
N ILE A 11 -3.18 -13.26 -5.59
CA ILE A 11 -2.21 -12.74 -6.55
C ILE A 11 -1.09 -13.79 -6.74
N PRO A 12 -0.85 -14.30 -7.97
CA PRO A 12 0.19 -15.29 -8.20
C PRO A 12 1.58 -14.76 -7.83
N GLY A 13 2.32 -15.55 -7.04
CA GLY A 13 3.67 -15.20 -6.61
C GLY A 13 3.75 -14.13 -5.52
N GLN A 14 2.63 -13.76 -4.88
CA GLN A 14 2.66 -12.85 -3.74
C GLN A 14 3.34 -13.53 -2.53
N LEU A 15 4.25 -12.80 -1.88
CA LEU A 15 4.94 -13.28 -0.68
C LEU A 15 4.34 -12.70 0.61
N GLY A 16 3.49 -11.68 0.49
CA GLY A 16 2.84 -10.99 1.59
C GLY A 16 2.19 -9.69 1.14
N TYR A 17 1.34 -9.11 1.99
CA TYR A 17 0.69 -7.84 1.72
C TYR A 17 0.56 -6.98 2.98
N LEU A 18 0.36 -5.67 2.76
CA LEU A 18 -0.04 -4.70 3.77
C LEU A 18 -1.27 -3.95 3.29
N LEU A 19 -2.28 -3.84 4.16
CA LEU A 19 -3.41 -2.95 4.02
C LEU A 19 -3.29 -1.86 5.09
N ILE A 20 -3.09 -0.62 4.68
CA ILE A 20 -2.74 0.49 5.58
C ILE A 20 -3.81 1.58 5.48
N SER A 21 -4.16 2.16 6.62
CA SER A 21 -4.98 3.37 6.76
C SER A 21 -4.17 4.49 7.42
N GLU A 22 -4.75 5.68 7.52
CA GLU A 22 -4.12 6.79 8.27
C GLU A 22 -3.90 6.45 9.76
N ASP A 23 -4.71 5.55 10.32
CA ASP A 23 -4.63 5.12 11.72
C ASP A 23 -3.66 3.95 11.96
N GLY A 24 -3.11 3.36 10.88
CA GLY A 24 -2.17 2.24 10.95
C GLY A 24 -2.53 1.04 10.07
N VAL A 25 -1.93 -0.11 10.37
CA VAL A 25 -2.11 -1.36 9.62
C VAL A 25 -3.47 -1.99 9.93
N LEU A 26 -4.29 -2.16 8.90
CA LEU A 26 -5.61 -2.80 8.98
C LEU A 26 -5.55 -4.31 8.78
N ALA A 27 -4.62 -4.77 7.93
CA ALA A 27 -4.36 -6.18 7.69
C ALA A 27 -2.95 -6.37 7.15
N SER A 28 -2.32 -7.49 7.49
CA SER A 28 -1.02 -7.90 6.97
C SER A 28 -0.98 -9.43 6.84
N SER A 29 -0.10 -9.95 5.98
CA SER A 29 0.08 -11.40 5.77
C SER A 29 1.45 -11.67 5.13
N GLY A 30 1.96 -12.90 5.28
CA GLY A 30 3.21 -13.37 4.69
C GLY A 30 4.43 -12.64 5.23
N GLU A 31 5.41 -12.34 4.37
CA GLU A 31 6.67 -11.68 4.74
C GLU A 31 6.51 -10.28 5.35
N LEU A 32 5.31 -9.70 5.26
CA LEU A 32 4.99 -8.37 5.82
C LEU A 32 4.08 -8.46 7.05
N GLU A 33 3.82 -9.66 7.57
CA GLU A 33 2.96 -9.85 8.73
C GLU A 33 3.48 -9.08 9.95
N ASN A 34 2.63 -8.20 10.50
CA ASN A 34 2.92 -7.33 11.65
C ASN A 34 4.15 -6.40 11.48
N ASP A 35 4.62 -6.17 10.24
CA ASP A 35 5.73 -5.24 9.98
C ASP A 35 5.24 -3.79 9.86
N GLU A 36 4.92 -3.20 11.03
CA GLU A 36 4.47 -1.80 11.14
C GLU A 36 5.55 -0.80 10.70
N ARG A 37 6.83 -1.17 10.82
CA ARG A 37 7.94 -0.31 10.41
C ARG A 37 7.92 -0.15 8.90
N THR A 38 7.82 -1.24 8.15
CA THR A 38 7.73 -1.21 6.70
C THR A 38 6.46 -0.48 6.25
N ALA A 39 5.33 -0.67 6.93
CA ALA A 39 4.11 0.10 6.69
C ALA A 39 4.33 1.62 6.83
N GLY A 40 5.04 2.04 7.88
CA GLY A 40 5.39 3.45 8.11
C GLY A 40 6.26 4.05 6.99
N VAL A 41 7.26 3.30 6.53
CA VAL A 41 8.15 3.72 5.42
C VAL A 41 7.36 3.85 4.12
N ILE A 42 6.54 2.85 3.77
CA ILE A 42 5.69 2.87 2.56
C ILE A 42 4.74 4.05 2.58
N MET A 43 4.10 4.34 3.73
CA MET A 43 3.19 5.48 3.87
C MET A 43 3.92 6.82 3.63
N GLN A 44 5.14 6.98 4.14
CA GLN A 44 5.95 8.18 3.86
C GLN A 44 6.33 8.30 2.38
N MET A 45 6.67 7.18 1.72
CA MET A 45 6.94 7.16 0.28
C MET A 45 5.74 7.61 -0.53
N VAL A 46 4.55 7.04 -0.26
CA VAL A 46 3.30 7.40 -0.95
C VAL A 46 2.95 8.88 -0.73
N ARG A 47 3.02 9.36 0.52
CA ARG A 47 2.76 10.79 0.84
C ARG A 47 3.71 11.72 0.10
N THR A 48 4.99 11.36 0.04
CA THR A 48 6.01 12.14 -0.67
C THR A 48 5.72 12.17 -2.17
N ALA A 49 5.46 11.02 -2.79
CA ALA A 49 5.15 10.93 -4.22
C ALA A 49 3.87 11.71 -4.58
N CYS A 50 2.83 11.65 -3.74
CA CYS A 50 1.59 12.41 -3.95
C CYS A 50 1.77 13.93 -3.84
N ARG A 51 2.76 14.41 -3.08
CA ARG A 51 3.10 15.84 -3.02
C ARG A 51 3.77 16.32 -4.30
N PHE A 52 4.59 15.47 -4.93
CA PHE A 52 5.24 15.77 -6.21
C PHE A 52 4.28 15.54 -7.38
N ARG A 53 3.12 16.24 -7.41
CA ARG A 53 2.30 16.26 -8.62
C ARG A 53 3.12 16.90 -9.74
N LEU A 54 3.57 16.11 -10.71
CA LEU A 54 4.07 16.65 -11.97
C LEU A 54 2.92 17.46 -12.56
N HIS A 55 3.12 18.77 -12.64
CA HIS A 55 2.08 19.71 -13.06
C HIS A 55 1.48 19.25 -14.40
N SER A 56 0.15 19.31 -14.51
CA SER A 56 -0.65 19.15 -15.75
C SER A 56 -1.32 17.78 -16.02
N ALA A 57 -1.92 17.12 -15.04
CA ALA A 57 -2.84 16.01 -15.32
C ALA A 57 -4.12 16.06 -14.44
N ALA A 58 -5.28 15.90 -15.08
CA ALA A 58 -6.60 15.88 -14.47
C ALA A 58 -6.99 14.51 -13.84
N GLU A 59 -6.07 13.53 -13.85
CA GLU A 59 -6.26 12.17 -13.34
C GLU A 59 -5.54 11.97 -11.99
N PRO A 60 -5.86 10.93 -11.19
CA PRO A 60 -5.04 10.57 -10.05
C PRO A 60 -3.59 10.37 -10.49
N PHE A 61 -2.71 11.19 -9.92
CA PHE A 61 -1.33 11.34 -10.34
C PHE A 61 -0.53 10.04 -10.35
N LEU A 62 -0.85 9.09 -9.47
CA LEU A 62 -0.12 7.83 -9.31
C LEU A 62 -1.10 6.66 -9.19
N LYS A 63 -1.14 5.79 -10.21
CA LYS A 63 -1.99 4.58 -10.25
C LYS A 63 -1.34 3.39 -9.53
N ARG A 64 -0.01 3.28 -9.55
CA ARG A 64 0.78 2.24 -8.87
C ARG A 64 2.22 2.73 -8.63
N MET A 65 2.80 2.36 -7.49
CA MET A 65 4.23 2.52 -7.17
C MET A 65 4.87 1.12 -7.16
N SER A 66 6.09 0.98 -7.68
CA SER A 66 6.82 -0.30 -7.78
C SER A 66 8.29 -0.10 -7.46
#